data_AF-H2XWY1-F1
#
_entry.id   AF-H2XWY1-F1
#
_cell.length_a   1.000
_cell.length_b   1.000
_cell.length_c   1.000
_cell.angle_alpha   90.00
_cell.angle_beta   90.00
_cell.angle_gamma   90.00
#
_symmetry.space_group_name_H-M   'P 1'
#
loop_
_entity.id
_entity.type
_entity.pdbx_description
1 polymer ?
#
loop_
_entity_poly.entity_id
_entity_poly.type
_entity_poly.pdbx_seq_one_letter_code
_entity_poly.pdbx_strand_id
1 'polypeptide(L)'
;MWDIIFMPGVKDVFRTRYQSHPLDLYTDHFYEHRKDLIDRRLDDIISWNNDDFIVVDFISEIWNKYNGLACSGLNWERFASLEQVLSLVKCIGGEALSGILGTMVKDFRHTRSGLPDLVVWNDISYKLVEVKGPNDRLSTNQRVWIHKLMELGVDVEVCHVSAAASRKMIC
;
A
#
# COMPACT_ATOMS: atom_id res chain seq x y z
N MET A 1 3.09 8.63 -5.83
CA MET A 1 2.86 9.69 -4.82
C MET A 1 4.14 10.41 -4.37
N TRP A 2 5.35 9.92 -4.69
CA TRP A 2 6.60 10.51 -4.18
C TRP A 2 6.74 12.01 -4.43
N ASP A 3 6.53 12.43 -5.67
CA ASP A 3 6.56 13.81 -6.14
C ASP A 3 5.57 14.72 -5.40
N ILE A 4 4.43 14.18 -4.97
CA ILE A 4 3.41 14.89 -4.20
C ILE A 4 3.78 14.94 -2.71
N ILE A 5 4.27 13.83 -2.14
CA ILE A 5 4.71 13.76 -0.73
C ILE A 5 5.84 14.77 -0.47
N PHE A 6 6.79 14.86 -1.39
CA PHE A 6 7.98 15.72 -1.29
C PHE A 6 7.86 17.02 -2.09
N MET A 7 6.64 17.44 -2.46
CA MET A 7 6.47 18.64 -3.28
C MET A 7 6.98 19.91 -2.55
N PRO A 8 7.63 20.84 -3.26
CA PRO A 8 7.95 22.14 -2.72
C PRO A 8 6.68 22.99 -2.54
N GLY A 9 6.78 24.06 -1.75
CA GLY A 9 5.74 25.10 -1.66
C GLY A 9 4.75 24.94 -0.51
N VAL A 10 4.70 23.79 0.16
CA VAL A 10 3.98 23.64 1.43
C VAL A 10 4.87 24.19 2.56
N LYS A 11 4.38 25.22 3.27
CA LYS A 11 5.16 25.89 4.32
C LYS A 11 5.32 24.99 5.55
N ASP A 12 6.45 25.13 6.23
CA ASP A 12 6.76 24.51 7.54
C ASP A 12 6.78 22.98 7.62
N VAL A 13 6.50 22.25 6.53
CA VAL A 13 6.49 20.78 6.54
C VAL A 13 7.87 20.14 6.38
N PHE A 14 8.85 20.86 5.84
CA PHE A 14 10.26 20.45 5.80
C PHE A 14 11.13 21.54 6.44
N ARG A 15 11.65 21.26 7.63
CA ARG A 15 12.47 22.18 8.42
C ARG A 15 13.95 21.80 8.43
N THR A 16 14.27 20.55 8.07
CA THR A 16 15.65 20.05 7.98
C THR A 16 15.84 19.16 6.77
N ARG A 17 17.10 19.01 6.35
CA ARG A 17 17.51 18.12 5.23
C ARG A 17 17.47 16.62 5.55
N TYR A 18 17.13 16.23 6.78
CA TYR A 18 17.19 14.85 7.28
C TYR A 18 15.81 14.22 7.49
N GLN A 19 14.75 14.90 7.08
CA GLN A 19 13.39 14.37 7.17
C GLN A 19 13.12 13.31 6.10
N SER A 20 12.53 12.19 6.51
CA SER A 20 12.06 11.12 5.62
C SER A 20 10.59 11.28 5.19
N HIS A 21 9.92 12.34 5.65
CA HIS A 21 8.53 12.68 5.33
C HIS A 21 8.23 14.14 5.72
N PRO A 22 7.20 14.75 5.14
CA PRO A 22 6.74 16.06 5.58
C PRO A 22 6.09 15.97 6.97
N LEU A 23 6.24 17.01 7.79
CA LEU A 23 5.73 17.02 9.17
C LEU A 23 4.21 16.90 9.27
N ASP A 24 3.48 17.21 8.19
CA ASP A 24 2.02 17.10 8.14
C ASP A 24 1.52 15.70 7.75
N LEU A 25 2.37 14.74 7.38
CA LEU A 25 1.97 13.41 6.86
C LEU A 25 0.94 12.66 7.73
N TYR A 26 0.98 12.86 9.06
CA TYR A 26 0.09 12.20 10.02
C TYR A 26 -1.04 13.11 10.51
N THR A 27 -1.39 14.13 9.73
CA THR A 27 -2.44 15.11 10.02
C THR A 27 -3.38 15.25 8.83
N ASP A 28 -4.60 15.71 9.08
CA ASP A 28 -5.61 15.91 8.04
C ASP A 28 -5.15 16.95 6.98
N HIS A 29 -4.28 17.87 7.39
CA HIS A 29 -3.69 18.88 6.52
C HIS A 29 -2.83 18.32 5.38
N PHE A 30 -2.28 17.11 5.51
CA PHE A 30 -1.48 16.52 4.43
C PHE A 30 -2.27 16.41 3.13
N TYR A 31 -3.49 15.88 3.25
CA TYR A 31 -4.42 15.76 2.12
C TYR A 31 -4.95 17.13 1.71
N GLU A 32 -5.38 17.97 2.66
CA GLU A 32 -5.95 19.29 2.35
C GLU A 32 -5.00 20.17 1.53
N HIS A 33 -3.72 20.24 1.92
CA HIS A 33 -2.72 21.05 1.22
C HIS A 33 -2.36 20.54 -0.17
N ARG A 34 -2.71 19.28 -0.48
CA ARG A 34 -2.29 18.58 -1.71
C ARG A 34 -3.46 18.00 -2.48
N LYS A 35 -4.70 18.36 -2.10
CA LYS A 35 -5.94 17.72 -2.53
C LYS A 35 -6.03 17.56 -4.04
N ASP A 36 -5.87 18.65 -4.77
CA ASP A 36 -6.01 18.65 -6.23
C ASP A 36 -4.97 17.75 -6.91
N LEU A 37 -3.73 17.71 -6.41
CA LEU A 37 -2.67 16.88 -6.97
C LEU A 37 -2.88 15.41 -6.63
N ILE A 38 -3.32 15.13 -5.40
CA ILE A 38 -3.63 13.77 -4.94
C ILE A 38 -4.80 13.22 -5.73
N ASP A 39 -5.90 13.95 -5.83
CA ASP A 39 -7.10 13.49 -6.53
C ASP A 39 -6.81 13.22 -8.01
N ARG A 40 -6.08 14.13 -8.69
CA ARG A 40 -5.63 13.89 -10.07
C ARG A 40 -4.74 12.65 -10.18
N ARG A 41 -3.80 12.43 -9.25
CA ARG A 41 -2.96 11.23 -9.27
C ARG A 41 -3.77 9.96 -9.05
N LEU A 42 -4.80 10.01 -8.22
CA LEU A 42 -5.70 8.88 -8.01
C LEU A 42 -6.50 8.57 -9.29
N ASP A 43 -6.95 9.59 -10.01
CA ASP A 43 -7.60 9.44 -11.32
C ASP A 43 -6.63 8.89 -12.39
N ASP A 44 -5.38 9.39 -12.41
CA ASP A 44 -4.33 8.89 -13.28
C ASP A 44 -4.07 7.39 -13.02
N ILE A 45 -4.02 6.98 -11.74
CA ILE A 45 -3.82 5.58 -11.36
C ILE A 45 -4.99 4.71 -11.82
N ILE A 46 -6.24 5.20 -11.79
CA ILE A 46 -7.38 4.45 -12.37
C ILE A 46 -7.15 4.19 -13.86
N SER A 47 -6.62 5.17 -14.59
CA SER A 47 -6.37 5.05 -16.04
C SER A 47 -5.32 3.98 -16.40
N TRP A 48 -4.49 3.55 -15.45
CA TRP A 48 -3.44 2.53 -15.65
C TRP A 48 -3.98 1.18 -16.08
N ASN A 49 -5.26 0.89 -15.81
CA ASN A 49 -5.94 -0.31 -16.31
C ASN A 49 -5.92 -0.42 -17.85
N ASN A 50 -5.72 0.69 -18.55
CA ASN A 50 -5.79 0.74 -20.00
C ASN A 50 -4.42 0.64 -20.69
N ASP A 51 -3.32 0.83 -19.95
CA ASP A 51 -1.98 0.89 -20.52
C ASP A 51 -0.89 0.51 -19.51
N ASP A 52 -0.40 -0.72 -19.68
CA ASP A 52 0.72 -1.29 -18.93
C ASP A 52 2.02 -0.46 -19.06
N PHE A 53 2.21 0.23 -20.19
CA PHE A 53 3.42 1.02 -20.42
C PHE A 53 3.52 2.19 -19.44
N ILE A 54 2.40 2.87 -19.17
CA ILE A 54 2.35 4.00 -18.23
C ILE A 54 2.75 3.54 -16.82
N VAL A 55 2.28 2.37 -16.39
CA VAL A 55 2.62 1.78 -15.09
C VAL A 55 4.12 1.49 -15.02
N VAL A 56 4.65 0.83 -16.05
CA VAL A 56 6.06 0.44 -16.11
C VAL A 56 6.96 1.67 -16.10
N ASP A 57 6.69 2.64 -16.96
CA ASP A 57 7.48 3.86 -17.07
C ASP A 57 7.49 4.64 -15.75
N PHE A 58 6.30 4.91 -15.19
CA PHE A 58 6.15 5.68 -13.95
C PHE A 58 6.85 5.01 -12.76
N ILE A 59 6.61 3.72 -12.52
CA ILE A 59 7.21 3.03 -11.37
C ILE A 59 8.71 2.85 -11.55
N SER A 60 9.17 2.56 -12.78
CA SER A 60 10.60 2.43 -13.08
C SER A 60 11.34 3.75 -12.87
N GLU A 61 10.77 4.88 -13.27
CA GLU A 61 11.37 6.20 -13.04
C GLU A 61 11.55 6.46 -11.53
N ILE A 62 10.49 6.25 -10.75
CA ILE A 62 10.52 6.45 -9.29
C ILE A 62 11.54 5.51 -8.63
N TRP A 63 11.55 4.23 -9.01
CA TRP A 63 12.50 3.27 -8.49
C TRP A 63 13.95 3.68 -8.80
N ASN A 64 14.27 3.94 -10.07
CA ASN A 64 15.63 4.27 -10.49
C ASN A 64 16.14 5.57 -9.86
N LYS A 65 15.25 6.54 -9.62
CA LYS A 65 15.63 7.84 -9.08
C LYS A 65 15.76 7.86 -7.55
N TYR A 66 14.96 7.06 -6.85
CA TYR A 66 14.80 7.20 -5.39
C TYR A 66 15.11 5.94 -4.59
N ASN A 67 15.38 4.79 -5.23
CA ASN A 67 15.71 3.56 -4.52
C ASN A 67 16.86 3.78 -3.53
N GLY A 68 16.68 3.29 -2.31
CA GLY A 68 17.61 3.47 -1.19
C GLY A 68 17.43 4.77 -0.39
N LEU A 69 16.61 5.72 -0.84
CA LEU A 69 16.30 6.91 -0.03
C LEU A 69 15.29 6.60 1.08
N ALA A 70 15.53 7.13 2.27
CA ALA A 70 14.62 6.96 3.40
C ALA A 70 13.29 7.69 3.15
N CYS A 71 12.18 6.96 3.20
CA CYS A 71 10.83 7.50 3.15
C CYS A 71 9.96 6.78 4.18
N SER A 72 9.28 7.52 5.06
CA SER A 72 8.41 6.89 6.06
C SER A 72 7.25 6.16 5.40
N GLY A 73 7.03 4.91 5.80
CA GLY A 73 6.02 4.03 5.19
C GLY A 73 6.52 3.24 3.97
N LEU A 74 7.77 3.44 3.54
CA LEU A 74 8.39 2.69 2.45
C LEU A 74 9.55 1.84 2.97
N ASN A 75 9.61 0.58 2.52
CA ASN A 75 10.75 -0.29 2.72
C ASN A 75 11.18 -0.86 1.35
N TRP A 76 12.33 -0.41 0.85
CA TRP A 76 12.87 -0.84 -0.45
C TRP A 76 13.23 -2.33 -0.48
N GLU A 77 13.52 -2.94 0.67
CA GLU A 77 13.86 -4.36 0.79
C GLU A 77 12.60 -5.25 0.91
N ARG A 78 11.40 -4.67 0.89
CA ARG A 78 10.14 -5.43 0.95
C ARG A 78 9.97 -6.32 -0.28
N PHE A 79 10.43 -5.85 -1.43
CA PHE A 79 10.40 -6.57 -2.70
C PHE A 79 11.83 -6.85 -3.14
N ALA A 80 12.05 -8.02 -3.73
CA ALA A 80 13.37 -8.44 -4.19
C ALA A 80 13.83 -7.65 -5.42
N SER A 81 12.89 -7.15 -6.24
CA SER A 81 13.21 -6.43 -7.47
C SER A 81 12.06 -5.52 -7.94
N LEU A 82 12.38 -4.62 -8.87
CA LEU A 82 11.40 -3.75 -9.55
C LEU A 82 10.37 -4.58 -10.32
N GLU A 83 10.79 -5.67 -10.98
CA GLU A 83 9.92 -6.56 -11.72
C GLU A 83 8.85 -7.19 -10.82
N GLN A 84 9.20 -7.52 -9.57
CA GLN A 84 8.25 -8.04 -8.60
C GLN A 84 7.18 -6.99 -8.25
N VAL A 85 7.59 -5.73 -8.03
CA VAL A 85 6.65 -4.61 -7.79
C VAL A 85 5.73 -4.40 -8.99
N LEU A 86 6.29 -4.36 -10.20
CA LEU A 86 5.53 -4.17 -11.44
C LEU A 86 4.51 -5.30 -11.64
N SER A 87 4.91 -6.56 -11.40
CA SER A 87 4.01 -7.71 -11.52
C SER A 87 2.81 -7.59 -10.57
N LEU A 88 3.06 -7.17 -9.33
CA LEU A 88 2.00 -7.02 -8.33
C LEU A 88 1.08 -5.85 -8.67
N VAL A 89 1.62 -4.69 -9.02
CA VAL A 89 0.82 -3.50 -9.34
C VAL A 89 -0.09 -3.75 -10.53
N LYS A 90 0.42 -4.40 -11.58
CA LYS A 90 -0.38 -4.81 -12.74
C LYS A 90 -1.49 -5.77 -12.35
N CYS A 91 -1.19 -6.73 -11.46
CA CYS A 91 -2.18 -7.70 -10.99
C CYS A 91 -3.28 -7.04 -10.13
N ILE A 92 -2.93 -6.07 -9.28
CA ILE A 92 -3.90 -5.32 -8.45
C ILE A 92 -4.85 -4.49 -9.32
N GLY A 93 -4.32 -3.87 -10.38
CA GLY A 93 -5.05 -2.95 -11.23
C GLY A 93 -5.21 -1.55 -10.64
N GLY A 94 -5.42 -0.58 -11.52
CA GLY A 94 -5.52 0.84 -11.22
C GLY A 94 -6.68 1.21 -10.29
N GLU A 95 -7.87 0.63 -10.48
CA GLU A 95 -9.05 0.93 -9.66
C GLU A 95 -8.85 0.56 -8.19
N ALA A 96 -8.46 -0.70 -7.91
CA ALA A 96 -8.21 -1.15 -6.56
C ALA A 96 -7.02 -0.42 -5.93
N LEU A 97 -5.93 -0.23 -6.69
CA LEU A 97 -4.75 0.50 -6.21
C LEU A 97 -5.09 1.95 -5.85
N SER A 98 -5.85 2.65 -6.69
CA SER A 98 -6.31 4.01 -6.43
C SER A 98 -7.22 4.06 -5.19
N GLY A 99 -8.15 3.11 -5.04
CA GLY A 99 -9.00 3.03 -3.85
C GLY A 99 -8.24 2.81 -2.54
N ILE A 100 -7.24 1.93 -2.56
CA ILE A 100 -6.38 1.65 -1.40
C ILE A 100 -5.54 2.88 -1.07
N LEU A 101 -4.82 3.43 -2.05
CA LEU A 101 -3.97 4.61 -1.86
C LEU A 101 -4.79 5.84 -1.47
N GLY A 102 -5.99 6.00 -2.02
CA GLY A 102 -6.94 7.06 -1.69
C GLY A 102 -7.42 6.97 -0.24
N THR A 103 -7.64 5.76 0.27
CA THR A 103 -7.94 5.52 1.69
C THR A 103 -6.75 5.89 2.57
N MET A 104 -5.54 5.49 2.16
CA MET A 104 -4.32 5.76 2.91
C MET A 104 -3.97 7.25 2.97
N VAL A 105 -4.04 7.94 1.83
CA VAL A 105 -3.55 9.32 1.70
C VAL A 105 -4.48 10.33 2.39
N LYS A 106 -5.78 10.02 2.48
CA LYS A 106 -6.78 10.88 3.13
C LYS A 106 -6.70 10.84 4.66
N ASP A 107 -6.25 9.73 5.23
CA ASP A 107 -6.14 9.57 6.68
C ASP A 107 -5.02 8.58 7.06
N PHE A 108 -3.77 8.92 6.72
CA PHE A 108 -2.64 8.00 6.85
C PHE A 108 -2.39 7.60 8.32
N ARG A 109 -2.68 8.47 9.27
CA ARG A 109 -2.50 8.20 10.71
C ARG A 109 -3.31 6.99 11.15
N HIS A 110 -4.57 6.89 10.74
CA HIS A 110 -5.48 5.84 11.18
C HIS A 110 -5.51 4.64 10.23
N THR A 111 -5.14 4.83 8.96
CA THR A 111 -5.20 3.79 7.92
C THR A 111 -3.86 3.08 7.68
N ARG A 112 -2.74 3.54 8.26
CA ARG A 112 -1.43 2.85 8.13
C ARG A 112 -1.35 1.44 8.76
N SER A 113 -2.33 1.04 9.57
CA SER A 113 -2.36 -0.27 10.21
C SER A 113 -3.68 -0.98 9.93
N GLY A 114 -3.63 -2.32 9.95
CA GLY A 114 -4.80 -3.18 9.74
C GLY A 114 -5.01 -3.67 8.31
N LEU A 115 -4.14 -3.31 7.36
CA LEU A 115 -4.08 -4.02 6.08
C LEU A 115 -3.79 -5.52 6.32
N PRO A 116 -4.32 -6.42 5.48
CA PRO A 116 -4.07 -7.86 5.59
C PRO A 116 -2.59 -8.21 5.56
N ASP A 117 -2.21 -9.25 6.31
CA ASP A 117 -0.81 -9.68 6.48
C ASP A 117 -0.11 -10.02 5.16
N LEU A 118 -0.83 -10.63 4.23
CA LEU A 118 -0.29 -11.17 2.98
C LEU A 118 -0.99 -10.58 1.77
N VAL A 119 -0.22 -10.43 0.70
CA VAL A 119 -0.72 -10.39 -0.66
C VAL A 119 -0.14 -11.59 -1.40
N VAL A 120 -1.00 -12.39 -2.01
CA VAL A 120 -0.62 -13.51 -2.86
C VAL A 120 -1.16 -13.24 -4.26
N TRP A 121 -0.34 -13.45 -5.27
CA TRP A 121 -0.73 -13.18 -6.65
C TRP A 121 -0.06 -14.13 -7.63
N ASN A 122 -0.65 -14.22 -8.82
CA ASN A 122 -0.11 -14.86 -10.00
C ASN A 122 -0.36 -13.94 -11.22
N ASP A 123 -0.16 -14.45 -12.43
CA ASP A 123 -0.28 -13.66 -13.65
C ASP A 123 -1.70 -13.14 -13.94
N ILE A 124 -2.74 -13.70 -13.30
CA ILE A 124 -4.14 -13.41 -13.63
C ILE A 124 -4.99 -12.95 -12.43
N SER A 125 -4.50 -13.11 -11.20
CA SER A 125 -5.30 -12.89 -10.00
C SER A 125 -4.42 -12.62 -8.78
N TYR A 126 -4.97 -11.86 -7.84
CA TYR A 126 -4.38 -11.62 -6.54
C TYR A 126 -5.44 -11.76 -5.45
N LYS A 127 -4.98 -11.97 -4.21
CA LYS A 127 -5.79 -12.03 -3.02
C LYS A 127 -5.03 -11.42 -1.85
N LEU A 128 -5.74 -10.66 -1.01
CA LEU A 128 -5.22 -10.20 0.27
C LEU A 128 -5.66 -11.17 1.37
N VAL A 129 -4.73 -11.64 2.20
CA VAL A 129 -5.01 -12.66 3.21
C VAL A 129 -4.57 -12.17 4.58
N GLU A 130 -5.51 -12.16 5.51
CA GLU A 130 -5.27 -11.91 6.93
C GLU A 130 -5.15 -13.26 7.65
N VAL A 131 -4.03 -13.52 8.32
CA VAL A 131 -3.75 -14.81 8.95
C VAL A 131 -4.08 -14.73 10.43
N LYS A 132 -4.86 -15.69 10.93
CA LYS A 132 -5.21 -15.79 12.35
C LYS A 132 -4.79 -17.13 12.93
N GLY A 133 -3.99 -17.08 14.00
CA GLY A 133 -3.69 -18.25 14.79
C GLY A 133 -4.91 -18.76 15.57
N PRO A 134 -4.79 -19.91 16.26
CA PRO A 134 -5.91 -20.61 16.90
C PRO A 134 -6.76 -19.77 17.87
N ASN A 135 -6.17 -18.75 18.50
CA ASN A 135 -6.84 -17.88 19.48
C ASN A 135 -6.88 -16.41 19.04
N ASP A 136 -6.44 -16.11 17.83
CA ASP A 136 -6.38 -14.72 17.35
C ASP A 136 -7.73 -14.29 16.79
N ARG A 137 -8.05 -13.02 17.03
CA ARG A 137 -9.24 -12.36 16.48
C ARG A 137 -8.82 -11.19 15.62
N LEU A 138 -9.69 -10.83 14.68
CA LEU A 138 -9.55 -9.58 13.94
C LEU A 138 -9.61 -8.39 14.89
N SER A 139 -8.61 -7.52 14.78
CA SER A 139 -8.66 -6.19 15.42
C SER A 139 -9.72 -5.32 14.75
N THR A 140 -10.09 -4.21 15.40
CA THR A 140 -11.04 -3.26 14.80
C THR A 140 -10.51 -2.67 13.50
N ASN A 141 -9.23 -2.28 13.43
CA ASN A 141 -8.65 -1.72 12.21
C ASN A 141 -8.62 -2.75 11.08
N GLN A 142 -8.35 -4.02 11.37
CA GLN A 142 -8.41 -5.09 10.37
C GLN A 142 -9.82 -5.29 9.82
N ARG A 143 -10.85 -5.28 10.69
CA ARG A 143 -12.25 -5.36 10.22
C ARG A 143 -12.62 -4.20 9.31
N VAL A 144 -12.21 -2.98 9.65
CA VAL A 144 -12.45 -1.78 8.84
C VAL A 144 -11.77 -1.90 7.48
N TRP A 145 -10.50 -2.33 7.46
CA TRP A 145 -9.77 -2.53 6.21
C TRP A 145 -10.36 -3.63 5.34
N ILE A 146 -10.71 -4.79 5.91
CA ILE A 146 -11.35 -5.88 5.16
C ILE A 146 -12.66 -5.40 4.53
N HIS A 147 -13.52 -4.71 5.28
CA HIS A 147 -14.74 -4.13 4.74
C HIS A 147 -14.44 -3.16 3.60
N LYS A 148 -13.43 -2.28 3.79
CA LYS A 148 -13.06 -1.30 2.77
C LYS A 148 -12.52 -1.96 1.49
N LEU A 149 -11.70 -2.99 1.62
CA LEU A 149 -11.16 -3.74 0.49
C LEU A 149 -12.27 -4.46 -0.28
N MET A 150 -13.25 -5.05 0.43
CA MET A 150 -14.42 -5.65 -0.20
C MET A 150 -15.27 -4.61 -0.96
N GLU A 151 -15.46 -3.41 -0.43
CA GLU A 151 -16.12 -2.30 -1.16
C GLU A 151 -15.38 -1.90 -2.44
N LEU A 152 -14.06 -2.05 -2.45
CA LEU A 152 -13.20 -1.79 -3.61
C LEU A 152 -13.15 -2.98 -4.59
N GLY A 153 -13.91 -4.05 -4.35
CA GLY A 153 -13.92 -5.24 -5.20
C GLY A 153 -12.67 -6.12 -5.06
N VAL A 154 -11.85 -5.91 -4.03
CA VAL A 154 -10.66 -6.71 -3.77
C VAL A 154 -11.04 -8.05 -3.16
N ASP A 155 -10.45 -9.14 -3.67
CA ASP A 155 -10.59 -10.48 -3.06
C ASP A 155 -9.79 -10.54 -1.75
N VAL A 156 -10.51 -10.71 -0.64
CA VAL A 156 -9.94 -10.74 0.71
C VAL A 156 -10.39 -11.99 1.45
N GLU A 157 -9.45 -12.65 2.12
CA GLU A 157 -9.71 -13.85 2.90
C GLU A 157 -9.11 -13.77 4.31
N VAL A 158 -9.78 -14.39 5.28
CA VAL A 158 -9.24 -14.61 6.63
C VAL A 158 -8.86 -16.08 6.76
N CYS A 159 -7.55 -16.35 6.79
CA CYS A 159 -7.01 -17.70 6.89
C CYS A 159 -6.78 -18.08 8.35
N HIS A 160 -7.58 -19.02 8.85
CA HIS A 160 -7.45 -19.54 10.21
C HIS A 160 -6.52 -20.75 10.24
N VAL A 161 -5.41 -20.64 10.97
CA VAL A 161 -4.45 -21.72 11.15
C VAL A 161 -4.77 -22.48 12.44
N SER A 162 -5.03 -23.78 12.32
CA SER A 162 -5.20 -24.67 13.46
C SER A 162 -3.88 -25.35 13.84
N ALA A 163 -3.60 -25.47 15.14
CA ALA A 163 -2.49 -26.30 15.60
C ALA A 163 -2.82 -27.79 15.35
N ALA A 164 -2.03 -28.45 14.51
CA ALA A 164 -2.06 -29.90 14.37
C ALA A 164 -1.06 -30.52 15.37
N ALA A 165 -1.51 -31.45 16.21
CA ALA A 165 -0.62 -32.21 17.06
C ALA A 165 0.31 -33.09 16.19
N SER A 166 1.62 -32.85 16.24
CA SER A 166 2.58 -33.76 15.62
C SER A 166 2.60 -35.07 16.44
N ARG A 167 2.31 -36.21 15.81
CA ARG A 167 2.57 -37.51 16.42
C ARG A 167 4.09 -37.59 16.62
N LYS A 168 4.56 -37.68 17.88
CA LYS A 168 5.94 -38.10 18.15
C LYS A 168 6.17 -39.42 17.41
N MET A 169 7.07 -39.44 16.44
CA MET A 169 7.65 -40.71 16.00
C MET A 169 8.36 -41.29 17.22
N ILE A 170 7.82 -42.39 17.73
CA ILE A 170 8.51 -43.22 18.71
C ILE A 170 9.59 -43.93 17.90
N CYS A 171 10.85 -43.50 18.07
CA CYS A 171 12.02 -44.24 17.61
C CYS A 171 12.16 -45.54 18.41
#